data_AF-A0A932KHJ5-F1
#
_entry.id   AF-A0A932KHJ5-F1
#
_cell.length_a   1.000
_cell.length_b   1.000
_cell.length_c   1.000
_cell.angle_alpha   90.00
_cell.angle_beta   90.00
_cell.angle_gamma   90.00
#
_symmetry.space_group_name_H-M   'P 1'
#
loop_
_entity.id
_entity.type
_entity.pdbx_description
1 polymer ?
#
loop_
_entity_poly.entity_id
_entity_poly.type
_entity_poly.pdbx_seq_one_letter_code
_entity_poly.pdbx_strand_id
1 'polypeptide(L)'
;MKDYPVIVSGDEDAFVQSAKDFLEREIVSAIQKNGRAVIGLSGGSTPRPIYEALGKSRLIDWSKVWIFLVDDRYIRPDDPKSNQFLLRSTLLKNAAIPESQIIFPDVSLPLPECI
;
A
#
# COMPACT_ATOMS: atom_id res chain seq x y z
N MET A 1 -3.72 -15.52 21.04
CA MET A 1 -3.63 -14.18 20.43
C MET A 1 -2.22 -14.05 19.88
N LYS A 2 -2.01 -13.64 18.63
CA LYS A 2 -0.63 -13.40 18.15
C LYS A 2 -0.11 -12.14 18.82
N ASP A 3 1.09 -12.21 19.42
CA ASP A 3 1.79 -11.01 19.86
C ASP A 3 2.31 -10.27 18.64
N TYR A 4 1.78 -9.07 18.41
CA TYR A 4 2.31 -8.16 17.41
C TYR A 4 3.25 -7.19 18.11
N PRO A 5 4.45 -6.94 17.55
CA PRO A 5 5.38 -5.97 18.13
C PRO A 5 4.77 -4.58 18.10
N VAL A 6 4.83 -3.86 19.23
CA VAL A 6 4.52 -2.43 19.29
C VAL A 6 5.81 -1.67 19.10
N ILE A 7 5.89 -0.88 18.02
CA ILE A 7 7.01 0.02 17.74
C ILE A 7 6.55 1.43 18.07
N VAL A 8 7.24 2.08 19.00
CA VAL A 8 6.95 3.47 19.41
C VAL A 8 8.02 4.37 18.80
N SER A 9 7.58 5.42 18.10
CA SER A 9 8.44 6.43 17.48
C SER A 9 8.26 7.78 18.19
N GLY A 10 9.30 8.61 18.18
CA GLY A 10 9.30 9.88 18.94
C GLY A 10 8.46 10.98 18.28
N ASP A 11 8.55 11.10 16.96
CA ASP A 11 7.86 12.10 16.15
C ASP A 11 7.35 11.50 14.83
N GLU A 12 6.71 12.33 14.00
CA GLU A 12 6.11 11.93 12.74
C GLU A 12 7.15 11.41 11.73
N ASP A 13 8.29 12.07 11.59
CA ASP A 13 9.35 11.65 10.66
C ASP A 13 9.94 10.29 11.07
N ALA A 14 10.22 10.12 12.37
CA ALA A 14 10.67 8.86 12.94
C ALA A 14 9.62 7.75 12.77
N PHE A 15 8.33 8.08 12.90
CA PHE A 15 7.24 7.15 12.66
C PHE A 15 7.19 6.70 11.19
N VAL A 16 7.26 7.64 10.25
CA VAL A 16 7.26 7.35 8.80
C VAL A 16 8.43 6.45 8.44
N GLN A 17 9.63 6.78 8.92
CA GLN A 17 10.83 5.98 8.67
C GLN A 17 10.71 4.58 9.26
N SER A 18 10.27 4.46 10.52
CA SER A 18 10.10 3.17 11.21
C SER A 18 9.06 2.29 10.51
N ALA A 19 7.94 2.87 10.09
CA ALA A 19 6.90 2.16 9.36
C ALA A 19 7.36 1.73 7.97
N LYS A 20 8.08 2.60 7.24
CA LYS A 20 8.67 2.26 5.94
C LYS A 20 9.67 1.11 6.06
N ASP A 21 10.55 1.14 7.07
CA ASP A 21 11.55 0.09 7.26
C ASP A 21 10.92 -1.23 7.71
N PHE A 22 9.89 -1.16 8.55
CA PHE A 22 9.10 -2.34 8.91
C PHE A 22 8.43 -2.97 7.69
N LEU A 23 7.70 -2.17 6.90
CA LEU A 23 7.01 -2.66 5.70
C LEU A 23 7.99 -3.23 4.67
N GLU A 24 9.09 -2.53 4.39
CA GLU A 24 10.12 -3.00 3.47
C GLU A 24 10.68 -4.36 3.88
N ARG A 25 11.02 -4.54 5.16
CA ARG A 25 11.50 -5.81 5.68
C ARG A 25 10.46 -6.93 5.53
N GLU A 26 9.20 -6.68 5.90
CA GLU A 26 8.15 -7.69 5.81
C GLU A 26 7.81 -8.06 4.36
N ILE A 27 7.82 -7.09 3.44
CA ILE A 27 7.61 -7.33 2.01
C ILE A 27 8.74 -8.18 1.44
N VAL A 28 10.00 -7.83 1.70
CA VAL A 28 11.16 -8.60 1.24
C VAL A 28 11.14 -10.02 1.81
N SER A 29 10.84 -10.15 3.10
CA SER A 29 10.70 -11.45 3.80
C SER A 29 9.59 -12.30 3.17
N ALA A 30 8.43 -11.72 2.86
CA ALA A 30 7.33 -12.42 2.21
C ALA A 30 7.69 -12.88 0.79
N ILE A 31 8.36 -12.03 0.00
CA ILE A 31 8.84 -12.39 -1.34
C ILE A 31 9.85 -13.54 -1.26
N GLN A 32 10.80 -13.49 -0.32
CA GLN A 32 11.80 -14.55 -0.15
C GLN A 32 11.17 -15.89 0.24
N LYS A 33 10.16 -15.87 1.12
CA LYS A 33 9.51 -17.08 1.62
C LYS A 33 8.49 -17.68 0.66
N ASN A 34 7.71 -16.83 -0.02
CA ASN A 34 6.51 -17.25 -0.75
C ASN A 34 6.60 -16.97 -2.26
N GLY A 35 7.69 -16.37 -2.74
CA GLY A 35 7.83 -15.90 -4.11
C GLY A 35 7.05 -14.61 -4.43
N ARG A 36 6.20 -14.13 -3.53
CA ARG A 36 5.41 -12.89 -3.65
C ARG A 36 5.02 -12.30 -2.30
N ALA A 37 4.71 -11.01 -2.28
CA ALA A 37 4.03 -10.34 -1.17
C ALA A 37 2.62 -9.91 -1.61
N VAL A 38 1.64 -10.01 -0.70
CA VAL A 38 0.26 -9.54 -0.90
C VAL A 38 -0.06 -8.57 0.23
N ILE A 39 -0.47 -7.35 -0.11
CA ILE A 39 -0.60 -6.25 0.85
C ILE A 39 -1.97 -5.59 0.72
N GLY A 40 -2.72 -5.54 1.82
CA GLY A 40 -3.89 -4.69 1.94
C GLY A 40 -3.49 -3.29 2.35
N LEU A 41 -3.90 -2.27 1.59
CA LEU A 41 -3.55 -0.87 1.80
C LEU A 41 -4.78 -0.05 2.18
N SER A 42 -4.59 0.91 3.07
CA SER A 42 -5.65 1.77 3.59
C SER A 42 -5.41 3.22 3.14
N GLY A 43 -6.49 3.99 3.10
CA GLY A 43 -6.40 5.44 2.91
C GLY A 43 -5.94 6.20 4.15
N GLY A 44 -5.95 7.53 4.03
CA GLY A 44 -5.78 8.46 5.15
C GLY A 44 -4.48 9.25 5.12
N SER A 45 -4.37 10.23 6.02
CA SER A 45 -3.19 11.08 6.14
C SER A 45 -1.99 10.35 6.72
N THR A 46 -2.19 9.41 7.65
CA THR A 46 -1.10 8.65 8.29
C THR A 46 -0.36 7.72 7.33
N PRO A 47 -1.02 6.93 6.45
CA PRO A 47 -0.29 6.08 5.50
C PRO A 47 0.35 6.84 4.33
N ARG A 48 -0.15 8.04 4.00
CA ARG A 48 0.32 8.82 2.85
C ARG A 48 1.85 9.04 2.83
N PRO A 49 2.50 9.64 3.85
CA PRO A 49 3.94 9.85 3.83
C PRO A 49 4.72 8.53 3.85
N ILE A 50 4.16 7.48 4.46
CA ILE A 50 4.76 6.13 4.44
C ILE A 50 4.79 5.59 3.01
N TYR A 51 3.71 5.72 2.25
CA TYR A 51 3.63 5.26 0.86
C TYR A 51 4.56 6.05 -0.08
N GLU A 52 4.64 7.38 0.11
CA GLU A 52 5.58 8.23 -0.63
C GLU A 52 7.05 7.83 -0.40
N ALA A 53 7.40 7.44 0.83
CA ALA A 53 8.73 6.94 1.17
C ALA A 53 8.95 5.50 0.67
N LEU A 54 8.00 4.60 0.92
CA LEU A 54 8.10 3.18 0.60
C LEU A 54 8.21 2.95 -0.91
N GLY A 55 7.46 3.69 -1.73
CA GLY A 55 7.52 3.55 -3.19
C GLY A 55 8.91 3.84 -3.79
N LYS A 56 9.77 4.54 -3.06
CA LYS A 56 11.17 4.82 -3.46
C LYS A 56 12.14 3.71 -3.07
N SER A 57 11.67 2.66 -2.39
CA SER A 57 12.50 1.51 -2.03
C SER A 57 13.12 0.86 -3.26
N ARG A 58 14.42 0.60 -3.16
CA ARG A 58 15.18 -0.19 -4.14
C ARG A 58 15.42 -1.63 -3.70
N LEU A 59 14.99 -1.99 -2.49
CA LEU A 59 15.17 -3.32 -1.92
C LEU A 59 14.00 -4.25 -2.28
N ILE A 60 12.85 -3.68 -2.63
CA ILE A 60 11.64 -4.43 -2.98
C ILE A 60 11.63 -4.73 -4.48
N ASP A 61 11.49 -6.01 -4.82
CA ASP A 61 11.15 -6.45 -6.16
C ASP A 61 9.64 -6.27 -6.40
N TRP A 62 9.25 -5.07 -6.88
CA TRP A 62 7.86 -4.69 -7.08
C TRP A 62 7.11 -5.58 -8.08
N SER A 63 7.82 -6.29 -8.97
CA SER A 63 7.22 -7.27 -9.87
C SER A 63 6.58 -8.45 -9.12
N LYS A 64 6.97 -8.67 -7.86
CA LYS A 64 6.46 -9.76 -7.00
C LYS A 64 5.47 -9.26 -5.94
N VAL A 65 5.01 -8.02 -6.03
CA VAL A 65 4.07 -7.42 -5.06
C VAL A 65 2.68 -7.32 -5.65
N TRP A 66 1.70 -7.84 -4.91
CA TRP A 66 0.27 -7.66 -5.17
C TRP A 66 -0.30 -6.73 -4.11
N ILE A 67 -1.14 -5.80 -4.54
CA ILE A 67 -1.81 -4.86 -3.64
C ILE A 67 -3.32 -4.88 -3.86
N PHE A 68 -4.05 -4.65 -2.78
CA PHE A 68 -5.49 -4.40 -2.83
C PHE A 68 -5.86 -3.31 -1.82
N LEU A 69 -6.97 -2.62 -2.06
CA LEU A 69 -7.52 -1.68 -1.08
C LEU A 69 -8.35 -2.42 -0.04
N VAL A 70 -8.14 -2.11 1.24
CA VAL A 70 -8.94 -2.65 2.35
C VAL A 70 -10.36 -2.08 2.31
N ASP A 71 -10.46 -0.80 1.94
CA ASP A 71 -11.69 -0.05 1.72
C ASP A 71 -11.47 1.04 0.67
N ASP A 72 -12.54 1.49 0.03
CA ASP A 72 -12.56 2.77 -0.68
C ASP A 72 -13.98 3.35 -0.68
N ARG A 73 -14.10 4.56 -1.21
CA ARG A 73 -15.34 5.29 -1.41
C ARG A 73 -15.85 4.94 -2.80
N TYR A 74 -17.16 4.77 -2.93
CA TYR A 74 -17.80 4.56 -4.23
C TYR A 74 -17.93 5.91 -4.98
N ILE A 75 -16.78 6.41 -5.44
CA ILE A 75 -16.58 7.67 -6.18
C ILE A 75 -15.53 7.44 -7.26
N ARG A 76 -15.38 8.38 -8.21
CA ARG A 76 -14.43 8.23 -9.31
C ARG A 76 -12.98 8.05 -8.81
N PRO A 77 -12.13 7.26 -9.49
CA PRO A 77 -10.75 7.00 -9.06
C PRO A 77 -9.83 8.22 -9.11
N ASP A 78 -10.19 9.25 -9.87
CA ASP A 78 -9.48 10.52 -9.98
C ASP A 78 -9.90 11.55 -8.92
N ASP A 79 -10.92 11.24 -8.10
CA ASP A 79 -11.33 12.09 -6.99
C ASP A 79 -10.24 12.10 -5.90
N PRO A 80 -9.82 13.26 -5.37
CA PRO A 80 -8.84 13.35 -4.29
C PRO A 80 -9.22 12.58 -3.01
N LYS A 81 -10.50 12.22 -2.83
CA LYS A 81 -10.99 11.40 -1.73
C LYS A 81 -10.92 9.90 -2.03
N SER A 82 -10.55 9.45 -3.23
CA SER A 82 -10.37 8.02 -3.50
C SER A 82 -9.03 7.51 -2.93
N ASN A 83 -9.06 6.33 -2.32
CA ASN A 83 -7.84 5.63 -1.91
C ASN A 83 -7.05 5.13 -3.14
N GLN A 84 -7.71 4.88 -4.29
CA GLN A 84 -7.03 4.66 -5.56
C GLN A 84 -6.19 5.88 -5.95
N PHE A 85 -6.76 7.09 -5.89
CA PHE A 85 -6.03 8.33 -6.15
C PHE A 85 -4.82 8.48 -5.23
N LEU A 86 -5.00 8.21 -3.93
CA LEU A 86 -3.93 8.26 -2.94
C LEU A 86 -2.79 7.31 -3.31
N LEU A 87 -3.08 6.04 -3.61
CA LEU A 87 -2.03 5.07 -3.96
C LEU A 87 -1.33 5.40 -5.28
N ARG A 88 -2.08 5.85 -6.30
CA ARG A 88 -1.54 6.28 -7.60
C ARG A 88 -0.62 7.48 -7.46
N SER A 89 -0.96 8.44 -6.61
CA SER A 89 -0.17 9.65 -6.39
C SER A 89 1.01 9.47 -5.43
N THR A 90 1.05 8.37 -4.66
CA THR A 90 2.08 8.10 -3.63
C THR A 90 2.91 6.85 -3.96
N LEU A 91 2.52 5.67 -3.48
CA LEU A 91 3.25 4.40 -3.65
C LEU A 91 3.55 4.11 -5.12
N LEU A 92 2.49 4.08 -5.94
CA LEU A 92 2.54 3.66 -7.35
C LEU A 92 3.17 4.73 -8.26
N LYS A 93 3.48 5.92 -7.74
CA LYS A 93 4.27 6.91 -8.47
C LYS A 93 5.70 6.42 -8.74
N ASN A 94 6.24 5.57 -7.85
CA ASN A 94 7.62 5.07 -7.94
C ASN A 94 7.71 3.54 -7.88
N ALA A 95 6.76 2.87 -7.21
CA ALA A 95 6.70 1.41 -7.16
C ALA A 95 6.18 0.86 -8.50
N ALA A 96 7.06 0.20 -9.25
CA ALA A 96 6.75 -0.41 -10.54
C ALA A 96 5.99 -1.74 -10.38
N ILE A 97 4.80 -1.69 -9.78
CA ILE A 97 3.89 -2.84 -9.64
C ILE A 97 3.13 -3.00 -10.97
N PRO A 98 3.13 -4.20 -11.59
CA PRO A 98 2.32 -4.46 -12.78
C PRO A 98 0.83 -4.22 -12.53
N GLU A 99 0.12 -3.59 -13.47
CA GLU A 99 -1.32 -3.30 -13.34
C GLU A 99 -2.17 -4.53 -13.04
N SER A 100 -1.81 -5.69 -13.57
CA SER A 100 -2.49 -6.97 -13.29
C SER A 100 -2.35 -7.45 -11.83
N GLN A 101 -1.52 -6.81 -11.02
CA GLN A 101 -1.30 -7.11 -9.60
C GLN A 101 -1.90 -6.03 -8.67
N ILE A 102 -2.63 -5.07 -9.24
CA ILE A 102 -3.30 -3.98 -8.52
C ILE A 102 -4.79 -4.25 -8.53
N ILE A 103 -5.35 -4.60 -7.38
CA ILE A 103 -6.77 -4.95 -7.23
C ILE A 103 -7.49 -3.77 -6.58
N PHE A 104 -8.14 -2.96 -7.42
CA PHE A 104 -8.97 -1.83 -7.01
C PHE A 104 -10.43 -2.06 -7.40
N PRO A 105 -11.38 -1.50 -6.65
CA PRO A 105 -12.79 -1.58 -7.03
C PRO A 105 -13.06 -0.84 -8.34
N ASP A 106 -13.84 -1.45 -9.23
CA ASP A 106 -14.31 -0.82 -10.47
C ASP A 106 -15.60 -0.06 -10.22
N VAL A 107 -15.46 1.21 -9.87
CA VAL A 107 -16.57 2.13 -9.59
C VAL A 107 -17.41 2.51 -10.82
N SER A 108 -17.09 1.99 -12.01
CA SER A 108 -17.96 2.08 -13.18
C SER A 108 -19.10 1.05 -13.16
N LEU A 109 -18.94 -0.02 -12.36
CA LEU A 109 -19.93 -1.08 -12.16
C LEU A 109 -20.88 -0.76 -11.00
N PRO A 110 -22.09 -1.33 -10.97
CA PRO A 110 -22.99 -1.24 -9.82
C PRO A 110 -22.30 -1.69 -8.52
N LEU A 111 -22.68 -1.10 -7.37
CA LEU A 111 -22.05 -1.37 -6.08
C LEU A 111 -21.90 -2.87 -5.73
N PRO A 112 -22.86 -3.77 -6.02
CA PRO A 112 -22.69 -5.21 -5.75
C PRO A 112 -21.63 -5.91 -6.63
N GLU A 113 -21.23 -5.28 -7.72
CA GLU A 113 -20.37 -5.84 -8.78
C GLU A 113 -19.01 -5.12 -8.86
N CYS A 114 -18.78 -4.08 -8.04
CA CYS A 114 -17.61 -3.21 -8.16
C CYS A 114 -16.34 -3.73 -7.46
N ILE A 115 -16.31 -4.97 -6.95
CA ILE A 115 -15.16 -5.57 -6.24
C ILE A 115 -14.80 -6.91 -6.90
#